data_AF-A0A2E3Q443-F1
#
_entry.id   AF-A0A2E3Q443-F1
#
_cell.length_a   1.000
_cell.length_b   1.000
_cell.length_c   1.000
_cell.angle_alpha   90.00
_cell.angle_beta   90.00
_cell.angle_gamma   90.00
#
_symmetry.space_group_name_H-M   'P 1'
#
loop_
_entity.id
_entity.type
_entity.pdbx_description
1 polymer ?
#
loop_
_entity_poly.entity_id
_entity_poly.type
_entity_poly.pdbx_seq_one_letter_code
_entity_poly.pdbx_strand_id
1 'polypeptide(L)'
;MTLRTTLLRHQPQPGGPEPHFDWLLEPDETDGDPERRDVSTWRCHIRPDRLEIGESAILAPIAPHRRAWLDARIHASRSLSPPLGSATVIDRGVVEPAGTVPLEIRISWSQSTKVHRLRIEESTPGRHVVLRLADPSDSSTPDGSLDPS
;
A
#
# COMPACT_ATOMS: atom_id res chain seq x y z
N MET A 1 5.99 -7.12 15.13
CA MET A 1 7.03 -6.35 14.40
C MET A 1 6.32 -5.29 13.57
N THR A 2 6.89 -4.09 13.49
CA THR A 2 6.35 -2.99 12.66
C THR A 2 7.21 -2.82 11.42
N LEU A 3 6.57 -2.79 10.25
CA LEU A 3 7.22 -2.63 8.94
C LEU A 3 7.00 -1.21 8.43
N ARG A 4 7.94 -0.67 7.65
CA ARG A 4 7.77 0.62 6.97
C ARG A 4 7.05 0.46 5.65
N THR A 5 6.36 1.52 5.23
CA THR A 5 5.75 1.58 3.90
C THR A 5 5.81 2.99 3.32
N THR A 6 5.83 3.09 2.00
CA THR A 6 5.92 4.34 1.27
C THR A 6 5.05 4.27 0.02
N LEU A 7 4.35 5.37 -0.29
CA LEU A 7 3.59 5.52 -1.51
C LEU A 7 4.25 6.58 -2.40
N LEU A 8 4.61 6.18 -3.61
CA LEU A 8 5.21 7.03 -4.62
C LEU A 8 4.15 7.42 -5.66
N ARG A 9 4.20 8.66 -6.12
CA ARG A 9 3.49 9.12 -7.33
C ARG A 9 4.48 9.19 -8.48
N HIS A 10 4.16 8.51 -9.57
CA HIS A 10 4.92 8.59 -10.82
C HIS A 10 4.27 9.55 -11.80
N GLN A 11 5.09 10.43 -12.36
CA GLN A 11 4.71 11.36 -13.43
C GLN A 11 5.63 11.14 -14.63
N PRO A 12 5.29 10.18 -15.51
CA PRO A 12 6.07 9.89 -16.71
C PRO A 12 6.05 11.04 -17.71
N GLN A 13 7.03 11.06 -18.61
CA GLN A 13 7.08 11.99 -19.73
C GLN A 13 6.23 11.48 -20.91
N PRO A 14 5.92 12.32 -21.92
CA PRO A 14 5.26 11.87 -23.14
C PRO A 14 6.00 10.67 -23.77
N GLY A 15 5.24 9.64 -24.16
CA GLY A 15 5.79 8.35 -24.64
C GLY A 15 6.16 7.36 -23.53
N GLY A 16 6.00 7.73 -22.26
CA GLY A 16 6.12 6.83 -21.11
C GLY A 16 4.80 6.13 -20.76
N PRO A 17 4.78 5.32 -19.69
CA PRO A 17 3.55 4.74 -19.18
C PRO A 17 2.57 5.81 -18.68
N GLU A 18 1.31 5.42 -18.45
CA GLU A 18 0.34 6.30 -17.80
C GLU A 18 0.80 6.68 -16.38
N PRO A 19 0.42 7.87 -15.87
CA PRO A 19 0.61 8.23 -14.47
C PRO A 19 0.01 7.18 -13.54
N HIS A 20 0.76 6.80 -12.51
CA HIS A 20 0.41 5.75 -11.58
C HIS A 20 1.06 6.01 -10.21
N PHE A 21 0.81 5.10 -9.29
CA PHE A 21 1.44 5.06 -7.98
C PHE A 21 2.18 3.75 -7.82
N ASP A 22 3.30 3.80 -7.10
CA ASP A 22 4.01 2.60 -6.65
C ASP A 22 3.91 2.56 -5.13
N TRP A 23 3.34 1.47 -4.61
CA TRP A 23 3.23 1.19 -3.19
C TRP A 23 4.34 0.22 -2.78
N LEU A 24 5.17 0.67 -1.86
CA LEU A 24 6.35 -0.03 -1.35
C LEU A 24 6.06 -0.51 0.07
N LEU A 25 6.34 -1.79 0.34
CA LEU A 25 6.24 -2.39 1.66
C LEU A 25 7.57 -3.04 2.03
N GLU A 26 8.09 -2.68 3.20
CA GLU A 26 9.27 -3.32 3.77
C GLU A 26 9.06 -4.83 3.93
N PRO A 27 9.99 -5.69 3.44
CA PRO A 27 9.93 -7.12 3.72
C PRO A 27 10.17 -7.38 5.21
N ASP A 28 9.69 -8.53 5.70
CA ASP A 28 9.86 -8.94 7.11
C ASP A 28 11.33 -9.25 7.47
N GLU A 29 12.24 -9.27 6.49
CA GLU A 29 13.67 -9.49 6.68
C GLU A 29 14.43 -8.17 6.99
N THR A 30 15.26 -8.22 8.04
CA THR A 30 15.82 -7.06 8.75
C THR A 30 17.17 -6.56 8.25
N ASP A 31 17.67 -7.02 7.10
CA ASP A 31 19.02 -6.65 6.67
C ASP A 31 19.09 -5.21 6.14
N GLY A 32 19.56 -4.29 6.97
CA GLY A 32 19.40 -2.83 6.81
C GLY A 32 20.21 -2.14 5.71
N ASP A 33 20.65 -2.85 4.66
CA ASP A 33 21.38 -2.23 3.54
C ASP A 33 20.44 -1.31 2.72
N PRO A 34 20.67 0.01 2.68
CA PRO A 34 19.83 0.97 1.96
C PRO A 34 19.85 0.78 0.43
N GLU A 35 20.92 0.18 -0.12
CA GLU A 35 21.07 -0.03 -1.56
C GLU A 35 20.48 -1.36 -2.05
N ARG A 36 20.13 -2.26 -1.12
CA ARG A 36 19.47 -3.53 -1.43
C ARG A 36 18.11 -3.27 -2.08
N ARG A 37 17.84 -4.00 -3.17
CA ARG A 37 16.58 -3.96 -3.93
C ARG A 37 15.70 -5.15 -3.56
N ASP A 38 15.07 -5.08 -2.40
CA ASP A 38 14.25 -6.15 -1.82
C ASP A 38 12.88 -5.66 -1.32
N VAL A 39 12.55 -4.39 -1.55
CA VAL A 39 11.27 -3.83 -1.13
C VAL A 39 10.14 -4.33 -2.03
N SER A 40 9.21 -5.09 -1.46
CA SER A 40 7.99 -5.52 -2.13
C SER A 40 7.27 -4.31 -2.71
N THR A 41 7.06 -4.32 -4.02
CA THR A 41 6.50 -3.17 -4.73
C THR A 41 5.35 -3.58 -5.63
N TRP A 42 4.26 -2.80 -5.55
CA TRP A 42 3.14 -2.90 -6.46
C TRP A 42 2.86 -1.57 -7.15
N ARG A 43 2.58 -1.63 -8.45
CA ARG A 43 1.97 -0.53 -9.19
C ARG A 43 0.46 -0.53 -9.00
N CYS A 44 -0.12 0.64 -8.84
CA CYS A 44 -1.55 0.85 -8.74
C CYS A 44 -1.96 2.18 -9.37
N HIS A 45 -3.21 2.28 -9.83
CA HIS A 45 -3.78 3.51 -10.40
C HIS A 45 -4.69 4.25 -9.41
N ILE A 46 -5.05 3.59 -8.31
CA ILE A 46 -5.84 4.15 -7.21
C ILE A 46 -4.95 4.18 -5.98
N ARG A 47 -5.03 5.28 -5.22
CA ARG A 47 -4.27 5.50 -4.00
C ARG A 47 -4.73 4.57 -2.86
N PRO A 48 -3.90 3.62 -2.40
CA PRO A 48 -4.28 2.71 -1.30
C PRO A 48 -4.54 3.43 0.02
N ASP A 49 -3.91 4.59 0.24
CA ASP A 49 -4.11 5.44 1.42
C ASP A 49 -5.46 6.16 1.44
N ARG A 50 -6.22 6.13 0.33
CA ARG A 50 -7.50 6.82 0.17
C ARG A 50 -8.70 5.91 0.00
N LEU A 51 -8.50 4.58 0.02
CA LEU A 51 -9.59 3.62 -0.08
C LEU A 51 -10.56 3.77 1.11
N GLU A 52 -11.84 3.92 0.78
CA GLU A 52 -12.95 3.84 1.74
C GLU A 52 -13.24 2.38 2.11
N ILE A 53 -14.01 2.17 3.18
CA ILE A 53 -14.40 0.82 3.62
C ILE A 53 -15.19 0.11 2.52
N GLY A 54 -14.76 -1.10 2.17
CA GLY A 54 -15.35 -1.90 1.09
C GLY A 54 -14.77 -1.59 -0.30
N GLU A 55 -13.96 -0.55 -0.45
CA GLU A 55 -13.29 -0.26 -1.72
C GLU A 55 -12.02 -1.08 -1.91
N SER A 56 -11.69 -1.33 -3.18
CA SER A 56 -10.50 -2.07 -3.55
C SER A 56 -9.71 -1.40 -4.67
N ALA A 57 -8.43 -1.72 -4.73
CA ALA A 57 -7.54 -1.34 -5.82
C ALA A 57 -6.78 -2.56 -6.35
N ILE A 58 -6.51 -2.55 -7.66
CA ILE A 58 -5.64 -3.53 -8.28
C ILE A 58 -4.18 -3.17 -8.01
N LEU A 59 -3.44 -4.17 -7.56
CA LEU A 59 -2.01 -4.12 -7.33
C LEU A 59 -1.32 -5.04 -8.35
N ALA A 60 -0.52 -4.44 -9.24
CA ALA A 60 0.33 -5.17 -10.18
C ALA A 60 1.74 -5.27 -9.60
N PRO A 61 2.24 -6.48 -9.26
CA PRO A 61 3.62 -6.65 -8.79
C PRO A 61 4.62 -6.14 -9.84
N ILE A 62 5.63 -5.40 -9.39
CA ILE A 62 6.71 -4.91 -10.25
C ILE A 62 8.07 -5.20 -9.62
N ALA A 63 9.14 -4.90 -10.36
CA ALA A 63 10.50 -5.08 -9.86
C ALA A 63 10.71 -4.35 -8.51
N PRO A 64 11.39 -4.97 -7.53
CA PRO A 64 11.65 -4.36 -6.23
C PRO A 64 12.40 -3.03 -6.31
N HIS A 65 12.02 -2.13 -5.40
CA HIS A 65 12.70 -0.86 -5.21
C HIS A 65 13.86 -0.97 -4.21
N ARG A 66 14.77 0.02 -4.26
CA ARG A 66 15.81 0.18 -3.23
C ARG A 66 15.20 0.57 -1.89
N ARG A 67 15.73 0.02 -0.80
CA ARG A 67 15.29 0.29 0.57
C ARG A 67 15.34 1.77 0.95
N ALA A 68 16.27 2.54 0.38
CA ALA A 68 16.39 3.99 0.55
C ALA A 68 15.10 4.80 0.23
N TRP A 69 14.12 4.25 -0.50
CA TRP A 69 12.82 4.89 -0.67
C TRP A 69 11.96 4.90 0.59
N LEU A 70 12.09 3.88 1.45
CA LEU A 70 11.34 3.80 2.71
C LEU A 70 11.75 4.90 3.70
N ASP A 71 13.01 5.36 3.61
CA ASP A 71 13.57 6.42 4.47
C ASP A 71 13.39 7.83 3.88
N ALA A 72 13.01 7.92 2.61
CA ALA A 72 12.81 9.20 1.95
C ALA A 72 11.69 9.99 2.64
N ARG A 73 11.86 11.31 2.77
CA ARG A 73 10.83 12.21 3.30
C ARG A 73 9.68 12.39 2.31
N ILE A 74 8.50 12.73 2.81
CA ILE A 74 7.39 13.18 1.95
C ILE A 74 7.85 14.38 1.12
N HIS A 75 7.39 14.44 -0.13
CA HIS A 75 7.82 15.37 -1.17
C HIS A 75 9.26 15.18 -1.68
N ALA A 76 10.02 14.20 -1.19
CA ALA A 76 11.25 13.80 -1.86
C ALA A 76 10.91 13.29 -3.27
N SER A 77 11.58 13.84 -4.27
CA SER A 77 11.40 13.48 -5.67
C SER A 77 12.71 13.03 -6.28
N ARG A 78 12.64 12.05 -7.19
CA ARG A 78 13.79 11.59 -7.99
C ARG A 78 13.41 11.63 -9.46
N SER A 79 14.30 12.19 -10.27
CA SER A 79 14.24 12.08 -11.72
C SER A 79 14.64 10.67 -12.14
N LEU A 80 13.89 10.10 -13.07
CA LEU A 80 14.12 8.81 -13.68
C LEU A 80 14.54 9.02 -15.13
N SER A 81 15.22 8.04 -15.71
CA SER A 81 15.60 8.09 -17.12
C SER A 81 14.36 8.22 -18.01
N PRO A 82 14.36 9.11 -19.02
CA PRO A 82 13.27 9.19 -19.99
C PRO A 82 12.92 7.82 -20.60
N PRO A 83 11.62 7.55 -20.87
CA PRO A 83 10.47 8.42 -20.65
C PRO A 83 9.81 8.25 -19.26
N LEU A 84 10.50 7.64 -18.30
CA LEU A 84 9.91 7.27 -16.99
C LEU A 84 9.61 8.49 -16.09
N GLY A 85 10.14 9.66 -16.43
CA GLY A 85 9.78 10.93 -15.80
C GLY A 85 10.29 11.06 -14.36
N SER A 86 9.39 11.23 -13.39
CA SER A 86 9.77 11.41 -11.98
C SER A 86 8.93 10.55 -11.04
N ALA A 87 9.51 10.23 -9.88
CA ALA A 87 8.84 9.57 -8.77
C ALA A 87 8.93 10.44 -7.52
N THR A 88 7.79 10.72 -6.88
CA THR A 88 7.71 11.59 -5.70
C THR A 88 7.04 10.85 -4.54
N VAL A 89 7.64 10.90 -3.34
CA VAL A 89 7.01 10.36 -2.12
C VAL A 89 5.81 11.22 -1.77
N ILE A 90 4.61 10.62 -1.76
CA ILE A 90 3.37 11.34 -1.44
C ILE A 90 2.81 10.99 -0.07
N ASP A 91 3.10 9.79 0.44
CA ASP A 91 2.73 9.38 1.79
C ASP A 91 3.68 8.28 2.29
N ARG A 92 3.68 8.05 3.59
CA ARG A 92 4.44 7.01 4.28
C ARG A 92 3.61 6.45 5.41
N GLY A 93 3.98 5.30 5.94
CA GLY A 93 3.27 4.74 7.08
C GLY A 93 4.06 3.69 7.83
N VAL A 94 3.41 3.19 8.86
CA VAL A 94 3.83 2.02 9.63
C VAL A 94 2.78 0.93 9.44
N VAL A 95 3.25 -0.29 9.22
CA VAL A 95 2.45 -1.47 8.94
C VAL A 95 2.66 -2.52 10.02
N GLU A 96 1.58 -3.05 10.54
CA GLU A 96 1.54 -4.19 11.45
C GLU A 96 0.86 -5.36 10.73
N PRO A 97 1.61 -6.43 10.40
CA PRO A 97 1.02 -7.65 9.87
C PRO A 97 0.05 -8.29 10.89
N ALA A 98 -1.13 -8.69 10.42
CA ALA A 98 -2.17 -9.37 11.20
C ALA A 98 -2.45 -10.80 10.70
N GLY A 99 -2.05 -11.13 9.47
CA GLY A 99 -2.16 -12.47 8.88
C GLY A 99 -1.33 -12.56 7.60
N THR A 100 -0.89 -13.76 7.22
CA THR A 100 0.07 -13.94 6.11
C THR A 100 -0.55 -14.49 4.83
N VAL A 101 -1.67 -15.21 4.91
CA VAL A 101 -2.37 -15.77 3.74
C VAL A 101 -3.90 -15.75 3.97
N PRO A 102 -4.66 -14.84 3.33
CA PRO A 102 -4.17 -13.66 2.60
C PRO A 102 -3.41 -12.71 3.53
N LEU A 103 -2.56 -11.85 2.97
CA LEU A 103 -1.82 -10.87 3.76
C LEU A 103 -2.80 -9.83 4.32
N GLU A 104 -3.02 -9.85 5.62
CA GLU A 104 -3.80 -8.84 6.32
C GLU A 104 -2.87 -7.91 7.08
N ILE A 105 -3.08 -6.61 6.95
CA ILE A 105 -2.26 -5.60 7.58
C ILE A 105 -3.11 -4.51 8.24
N ARG A 106 -2.60 -3.97 9.34
CA ARG A 106 -3.02 -2.69 9.89
C ARG A 106 -1.99 -1.65 9.49
N ILE A 107 -2.42 -0.53 8.92
CA ILE A 107 -1.52 0.50 8.40
C ILE A 107 -1.92 1.88 8.90
N SER A 108 -0.97 2.56 9.51
CA SER A 108 -1.10 3.95 9.93
C SER A 108 -0.38 4.83 8.93
N TRP A 109 -1.14 5.44 8.02
CA TRP A 109 -0.61 6.42 7.06
C TRP A 109 -0.33 7.74 7.75
N SER A 110 0.78 8.38 7.40
CA SER A 110 1.23 9.61 8.06
C SER A 110 0.33 10.82 7.80
N GLN A 111 -0.42 10.80 6.69
CA GLN A 111 -1.40 11.82 6.34
C GLN A 111 -2.85 11.45 6.73
N SER A 112 -3.05 10.32 7.41
CA SER A 112 -4.36 9.88 7.91
C SER A 112 -4.40 9.92 9.44
N THR A 113 -5.53 10.29 10.01
CA THR A 113 -5.77 10.18 11.46
C THR A 113 -6.33 8.81 11.85
N LYS A 114 -6.59 7.93 10.87
CA LYS A 114 -7.21 6.62 11.06
C LYS A 114 -6.20 5.51 10.80
N VAL A 115 -6.32 4.42 11.54
CA VAL A 115 -5.66 3.15 11.19
C VAL A 115 -6.48 2.48 10.11
N HIS A 116 -5.80 1.97 9.09
CA HIS A 116 -6.40 1.27 7.96
C HIS A 116 -6.23 -0.23 8.14
N ARG A 117 -7.31 -1.02 7.99
CA ARG A 117 -7.20 -2.47 7.92
C ARG A 117 -7.32 -2.90 6.48
N LEU A 118 -6.25 -3.44 5.90
CA LEU A 118 -6.20 -3.85 4.50
C LEU A 118 -6.00 -5.36 4.40
N ARG A 119 -6.66 -5.97 3.42
CA ARG A 119 -6.36 -7.34 2.97
C ARG A 119 -5.78 -7.28 1.58
N ILE A 120 -4.63 -7.90 1.38
CA ILE A 120 -3.97 -8.08 0.09
C ILE A 120 -4.07 -9.56 -0.26
N GLU A 121 -4.70 -9.85 -1.39
CA GLU A 121 -4.88 -11.21 -1.89
C GLU A 121 -4.58 -11.29 -3.37
N GLU A 122 -4.05 -12.43 -3.80
CA GLU A 122 -3.86 -12.73 -5.22
C GLU A 122 -5.19 -13.24 -5.79
N SER A 123 -5.88 -12.40 -6.56
CA SER A 123 -7.17 -12.78 -7.16
C SER A 123 -6.99 -13.78 -8.30
N THR A 124 -5.87 -13.68 -9.02
CA THR A 124 -5.43 -14.56 -10.11
C THR A 124 -3.90 -14.47 -10.21
N PRO A 125 -3.19 -15.47 -10.77
CA PRO A 125 -1.74 -15.42 -10.91
C PRO A 125 -1.22 -14.09 -11.46
N GLY A 126 -0.37 -13.40 -10.69
CA GLY A 126 0.23 -12.11 -11.06
C GLY A 126 -0.67 -10.89 -10.85
N ARG A 127 -1.88 -11.03 -10.32
CA ARG A 127 -2.81 -9.91 -10.04
C ARG A 127 -3.24 -9.94 -8.59
N HIS A 128 -2.84 -8.90 -7.88
CA HIS A 128 -3.20 -8.72 -6.48
C HIS A 128 -4.32 -7.68 -6.38
N VAL A 129 -5.14 -7.81 -5.34
CA VAL A 129 -6.17 -6.85 -4.97
C VAL A 129 -5.91 -6.46 -3.53
N VAL A 130 -5.92 -5.16 -3.27
CA VAL A 130 -6.01 -4.64 -1.91
C VAL A 130 -7.44 -4.19 -1.63
N LEU A 131 -8.02 -4.68 -0.56
CA LEU A 131 -9.36 -4.34 -0.08
C LEU A 131 -9.25 -3.62 1.26
N ARG A 132 -9.94 -2.49 1.41
CA ARG A 132 -10.09 -1.83 2.71
C ARG A 132 -11.23 -2.46 3.50
N LEU A 133 -10.90 -3.04 4.65
CA LEU A 133 -11.83 -3.67 5.57
C LEU A 133 -12.38 -2.66 6.59
N ALA A 134 -13.58 -2.96 7.08
CA ALA A 134 -14.12 -2.33 8.29
C ALA A 134 -13.30 -2.78 9.51
N ASP A 135 -13.27 -1.92 10.54
CA ASP A 135 -12.76 -2.34 11.84
C ASP A 135 -13.78 -3.27 12.51
N PRO A 136 -13.33 -4.32 13.22
CA PRO A 136 -14.24 -5.29 13.86
C PRO A 136 -15.18 -4.67 14.90
N SER A 137 -14.87 -3.47 15.40
CA SER A 137 -15.73 -2.72 16.34
C SER A 137 -16.85 -1.93 15.65
N ASP A 138 -16.79 -1.74 14.32
CA ASP A 138 -17.78 -0.98 13.55
C ASP A 138 -18.93 -1.87 13.03
N SER A 139 -18.84 -3.19 13.22
CA SER A 139 -20.00 -4.07 13.01
C SER A 139 -21.00 -3.87 14.14
N SER A 140 -21.83 -2.84 13.99
CA SER A 140 -23.09 -2.73 14.73
C SER A 140 -23.91 -3.97 14.39
N THR A 141 -24.01 -4.89 15.33
CA THR A 141 -25.01 -5.96 15.30
C THR A 141 -26.39 -5.32 15.09
N PRO A 142 -27.18 -5.72 14.08
CA PRO A 142 -28.61 -5.45 14.15
C PRO A 142 -29.14 -6.30 15.30
N ASP A 143 -29.37 -5.64 16.44
CA ASP A 143 -30.06 -6.20 17.60
C ASP A 143 -31.53 -6.39 17.22
N GLY A 144 -31.79 -7.40 16.40
CA GLY A 144 -33.11 -7.84 15.99
C GLY A 144 -33.68 -8.74 17.06
N SER A 145 -34.01 -8.15 18.21
CA SER A 145 -34.84 -8.77 19.23
C SER A 145 -36.19 -9.14 18.59
N LEU A 146 -36.36 -10.40 18.19
CA LEU A 146 -37.67 -10.95 17.85
C LEU A 146 -38.31 -11.42 19.16
N ASP A 147 -39.21 -10.56 19.66
CA ASP A 147 -40.18 -10.90 20.69
C ASP A 147 -40.96 -12.16 20.29
N PRO A 148 -41.08 -13.19 21.15
CA PRO A 148 -42.09 -14.21 20.98
C PRO A 148 -43.45 -13.69 21.48
N SER A 149 -44.43 -13.60 20.58
CA SER A 149 -45.86 -13.56 20.93
C SER A 149 -46.53 -14.85 20.49
#